data_AF-A0A5D0IM39-F1
#
_entry.id   AF-A0A5D0IM39-F1
#
_cell.length_a   1.000
_cell.length_b   1.000
_cell.length_c   1.000
_cell.angle_alpha   90.00
_cell.angle_beta   90.00
_cell.angle_gamma   90.00
#
_symmetry.space_group_name_H-M   'P 1'
#
loop_
_entity.id
_entity.type
_entity.pdbx_description
1 polymer ?
#
loop_
_entity_poly.entity_id
_entity_poly.type
_entity_poly.pdbx_seq_one_letter_code
_entity_poly.pdbx_strand_id
1 'polypeptide(L)'
;MPNGGSDCCGTCWFNSKNEGEPGYHGSTKEGTVVCQIRNLEIDDPFYTYCINHPHHNPNRIETPLGPVYSGDDREILVESPDNKYTRDSLIELLRKIEEIPINEYPIGRGLDEEVITQVGKLEEKRAIPSLKRISNFDPFTQPKGKNPFKRNRIITVGLAVETLAKLSKDEAIPEIKRLINIGIQSLDTRNYDPKQDELAPIRYHATRGLRYCSNDESIELLKEAMGDPHQEIKAFSKDILEKKIGLEEVSKIEQEIKLNDSKNSDHLKDNGNKWWEFWKKNK
;
A
#
# COMPACT_ATOMS: atom_id res chain seq x y z
N MET A 1 -13.11 -28.08 -10.80
CA MET A 1 -13.66 -27.10 -9.82
C MET A 1 -13.03 -25.78 -10.18
N PRO A 2 -13.77 -24.66 -10.33
CA PRO A 2 -13.11 -23.40 -10.61
C PRO A 2 -12.26 -23.06 -9.38
N ASN A 3 -10.94 -23.02 -9.54
CA ASN A 3 -9.98 -22.64 -8.51
C ASN A 3 -9.91 -21.10 -8.41
N GLY A 4 -11.07 -20.45 -8.41
CA GLY A 4 -11.23 -19.03 -8.11
C GLY A 4 -11.58 -18.88 -6.65
N GLY A 5 -10.86 -18.01 -5.92
CA GLY A 5 -11.14 -17.75 -4.50
C GLY A 5 -12.59 -17.32 -4.23
N SER A 6 -13.00 -17.35 -2.97
CA SER A 6 -14.34 -16.90 -2.56
C SER A 6 -14.56 -15.39 -2.68
N ASP A 7 -13.52 -14.64 -3.08
CA ASP A 7 -13.47 -13.19 -3.27
C ASP A 7 -13.58 -12.76 -4.75
N CYS A 8 -14.23 -13.56 -5.60
CA CYS A 8 -14.36 -13.30 -7.04
C CYS A 8 -15.68 -12.60 -7.42
N CYS A 9 -15.74 -12.04 -8.63
CA CYS A 9 -16.92 -11.40 -9.19
C CYS A 9 -18.11 -12.37 -9.35
N GLY A 10 -17.87 -13.68 -9.43
CA GLY A 10 -18.89 -14.73 -9.46
C GLY A 10 -19.72 -14.78 -8.19
N THR A 11 -19.16 -14.40 -7.04
CA THR A 11 -19.83 -14.37 -5.74
C THR A 11 -20.17 -12.95 -5.26
N CYS A 12 -19.98 -11.94 -6.09
CA CYS A 12 -20.23 -10.55 -5.75
C CYS A 12 -21.71 -10.18 -5.89
N TRP A 13 -22.26 -9.39 -4.97
CA TRP A 13 -23.64 -8.87 -5.08
C TRP A 13 -23.84 -7.88 -6.24
N PHE A 14 -22.77 -7.33 -6.83
CA PHE A 14 -22.84 -6.43 -7.99
C PHE A 14 -22.82 -7.19 -9.32
N ASN A 15 -22.74 -8.52 -9.27
CA ASN A 15 -22.93 -9.37 -10.43
C ASN A 15 -24.41 -9.40 -10.80
N SER A 16 -24.74 -9.06 -12.05
CA SER A 16 -26.11 -9.01 -12.56
C SER A 16 -26.92 -10.30 -12.33
N LYS A 17 -26.26 -11.46 -12.27
CA LYS A 17 -26.92 -12.76 -12.05
C LYS A 17 -27.23 -13.06 -10.58
N ASN A 18 -26.53 -12.40 -9.67
CA ASN A 18 -26.64 -12.65 -8.22
C ASN A 18 -27.76 -11.83 -7.56
N GLU A 19 -28.48 -10.97 -8.30
CA GLU A 19 -29.69 -10.27 -7.82
C GLU A 19 -29.48 -9.46 -6.52
N GLY A 20 -28.25 -8.99 -6.27
CA GLY A 20 -27.92 -8.21 -5.09
C GLY A 20 -27.50 -9.01 -3.86
N GLU A 21 -27.38 -10.33 -3.96
CA GLU A 21 -26.95 -11.23 -2.88
C GLU A 21 -25.51 -11.71 -3.08
N PRO A 22 -24.67 -11.79 -2.03
CA PRO A 22 -23.34 -12.38 -2.13
C PRO A 22 -23.40 -13.91 -2.17
N GLY A 23 -22.46 -14.56 -2.85
CA GLY A 23 -22.37 -16.02 -2.95
C GLY A 23 -22.81 -16.57 -4.31
N TYR A 24 -23.08 -17.88 -4.38
CA TYR A 24 -23.25 -18.61 -5.65
C TYR A 24 -24.67 -18.53 -6.25
N HIS A 25 -25.50 -17.57 -5.81
CA HIS A 25 -26.94 -17.49 -6.12
C HIS A 25 -27.26 -17.45 -7.63
N GLY A 26 -26.41 -16.81 -8.44
CA GLY A 26 -26.55 -16.69 -9.88
C GLY A 26 -25.64 -17.60 -10.70
N SER A 27 -24.85 -18.47 -10.06
CA SER A 27 -23.72 -19.18 -10.70
C SER A 27 -24.13 -20.15 -11.81
N THR A 28 -25.36 -20.68 -11.78
CA THR A 28 -25.88 -21.61 -12.79
C THR A 28 -26.77 -20.94 -13.83
N LYS A 29 -27.08 -19.65 -13.69
CA LYS A 29 -27.93 -18.93 -14.65
C LYS A 29 -27.16 -18.71 -15.95
N GLU A 30 -27.77 -19.01 -17.09
CA GLU A 30 -27.18 -18.76 -18.42
C GLU A 30 -27.11 -17.25 -18.75
N GLY A 31 -26.38 -16.89 -19.80
CA GLY A 31 -26.25 -15.52 -20.31
C GLY A 31 -24.98 -14.79 -19.87
N THR A 32 -24.88 -13.52 -20.24
CA THR A 32 -23.73 -12.65 -19.92
C THR A 32 -23.76 -12.20 -18.45
N VAL A 33 -22.59 -12.22 -17.79
CA VAL A 33 -22.41 -11.58 -16.48
C VAL A 33 -21.99 -10.14 -16.68
N VAL A 34 -22.67 -9.21 -15.99
CA VAL A 34 -22.34 -7.78 -16.02
C VAL A 34 -22.14 -7.28 -14.60
N CYS A 35 -21.05 -6.56 -14.35
CA CYS A 35 -20.85 -5.79 -13.11
C CYS A 35 -21.72 -4.53 -13.15
N GLN A 36 -22.70 -4.44 -12.26
CA GLN A 36 -23.69 -3.36 -12.25
C GLN A 36 -23.10 -1.99 -11.94
N ILE A 37 -22.04 -1.90 -11.11
CA ILE A 37 -21.43 -0.62 -10.72
C ILE A 37 -20.36 -0.13 -11.70
N ARG A 38 -19.91 -0.99 -12.63
CA ARG A 38 -18.89 -0.66 -13.64
C ARG A 38 -19.43 -0.72 -15.06
N ASN A 39 -20.64 -1.24 -15.25
CA ASN A 39 -21.20 -1.57 -16.55
C ASN A 39 -20.20 -2.37 -17.42
N LEU A 40 -19.61 -3.40 -16.81
CA LEU A 40 -18.55 -4.22 -17.38
C LEU A 40 -19.06 -5.64 -17.60
N GLU A 41 -19.04 -6.13 -18.83
CA GLU A 41 -19.22 -7.54 -19.15
C GLU A 41 -18.01 -8.34 -18.65
N ILE A 42 -18.26 -9.47 -17.99
CA ILE A 42 -17.23 -10.30 -17.37
C ILE A 42 -17.29 -11.71 -17.96
N ASP A 43 -16.24 -12.06 -18.70
CA ASP A 43 -16.12 -13.36 -19.36
C ASP A 43 -15.98 -14.51 -18.37
N ASP A 44 -15.04 -14.38 -17.42
CA ASP A 44 -14.82 -15.37 -16.37
C ASP A 44 -15.01 -14.75 -14.98
N PRO A 45 -16.24 -14.76 -14.45
CA PRO A 45 -16.54 -14.13 -13.17
C PRO A 45 -15.86 -14.81 -11.98
N PHE A 46 -15.49 -16.10 -12.09
CA PHE A 46 -14.81 -16.81 -11.00
C PHE A 46 -13.31 -16.54 -10.95
N TYR A 47 -12.75 -15.99 -12.04
CA TYR A 47 -11.36 -15.55 -12.13
C TYR A 47 -11.21 -14.04 -12.32
N THR A 48 -12.24 -13.27 -11.95
CA THR A 48 -12.23 -11.80 -11.98
C THR A 48 -12.39 -11.25 -10.56
N TYR A 49 -11.60 -10.23 -10.20
CA TYR A 49 -11.47 -9.73 -8.83
C TYR A 49 -11.44 -8.20 -8.77
N CYS A 50 -12.02 -7.60 -7.73
CA CYS A 50 -11.85 -6.19 -7.41
C CYS A 50 -12.17 -5.92 -5.94
N ILE A 51 -11.76 -4.74 -5.43
CA ILE A 51 -11.98 -4.36 -4.02
C ILE A 51 -13.47 -4.14 -3.68
N ASN A 52 -14.34 -4.00 -4.68
CA ASN A 52 -15.77 -3.81 -4.44
C ASN A 52 -16.49 -5.10 -3.98
N HIS A 53 -15.79 -6.25 -3.94
CA HIS A 53 -16.35 -7.52 -3.46
C HIS A 53 -16.79 -7.44 -1.98
N PRO A 54 -17.90 -8.09 -1.59
CA PRO A 54 -18.43 -8.14 -0.22
C PRO A 54 -17.41 -8.39 0.90
N HIS A 55 -16.38 -9.19 0.64
CA HIS A 55 -15.32 -9.49 1.62
C HIS A 55 -14.47 -8.27 2.02
N HIS A 56 -14.32 -7.30 1.11
CA HIS A 56 -13.58 -6.06 1.35
C HIS A 56 -14.52 -4.88 1.58
N ASN A 57 -15.72 -4.94 1.02
CA ASN A 57 -16.69 -3.85 1.01
C ASN A 57 -17.99 -4.24 1.72
N PRO A 58 -17.99 -4.60 3.01
CA PRO A 58 -19.20 -5.10 3.71
C PRO A 58 -20.36 -4.11 3.72
N ASN A 59 -20.07 -2.81 3.55
CA ASN A 59 -21.05 -1.73 3.53
C ASN A 59 -21.66 -1.49 2.13
N ARG A 60 -21.34 -2.33 1.14
CA ARG A 60 -21.89 -2.25 -0.23
C ARG A 60 -21.71 -0.86 -0.86
N ILE A 61 -20.53 -0.28 -0.72
CA ILE A 61 -20.17 0.97 -1.42
C ILE A 61 -20.27 0.72 -2.93
N GLU A 62 -21.16 1.46 -3.58
CA GLU A 62 -21.43 1.32 -5.02
C GLU A 62 -20.44 2.05 -5.90
N THR A 63 -19.66 2.98 -5.34
CA THR A 63 -18.60 3.64 -6.09
C THR A 63 -17.59 2.60 -6.58
N PRO A 64 -17.24 2.58 -7.88
CA PRO A 64 -16.22 1.67 -8.39
C PRO A 64 -14.83 2.09 -7.89
N LEU A 65 -14.22 1.24 -7.07
CA LEU A 65 -12.94 1.47 -6.40
C LEU A 65 -11.85 0.56 -6.96
N GLY A 66 -10.68 1.11 -7.25
CA GLY A 66 -9.56 0.36 -7.80
C GLY A 66 -9.80 -0.22 -9.21
N PRO A 67 -8.78 -0.89 -9.77
CA PRO A 67 -8.90 -1.63 -11.02
C PRO A 67 -9.68 -2.95 -10.82
N VAL A 68 -10.07 -3.54 -11.95
CA VAL A 68 -10.57 -4.91 -12.05
C VAL A 68 -9.44 -5.79 -12.57
N TYR A 69 -9.24 -6.93 -11.93
CA TYR A 69 -8.21 -7.90 -12.31
C TYR A 69 -8.84 -9.16 -12.87
N SER A 70 -8.18 -9.81 -13.83
CA SER A 70 -8.61 -11.08 -14.43
C SER A 70 -7.49 -12.12 -14.48
N GLY A 71 -7.87 -13.40 -14.44
CA GLY A 71 -6.97 -14.54 -14.60
C GLY A 71 -6.17 -14.86 -13.34
N ASP A 72 -5.41 -15.96 -13.42
CA ASP A 72 -4.59 -16.46 -12.32
C ASP A 72 -3.48 -15.49 -11.90
N ASP A 73 -2.90 -14.79 -12.88
CA ASP A 73 -1.83 -13.81 -12.67
C ASP A 73 -2.36 -12.42 -12.27
N ARG A 74 -3.69 -12.26 -12.14
CA ARG A 74 -4.36 -11.01 -11.74
C ARG A 74 -3.93 -9.82 -12.61
N GLU A 75 -3.99 -9.99 -13.93
CA GLU A 75 -3.71 -8.92 -14.87
C GLU A 75 -4.81 -7.84 -14.79
N ILE A 76 -4.45 -6.57 -14.98
CA ILE A 76 -5.43 -5.48 -14.98
C ILE A 76 -6.30 -5.61 -16.23
N LEU A 77 -7.57 -5.94 -16.03
CA LEU A 77 -8.59 -5.98 -17.08
C LEU A 77 -9.14 -4.57 -17.35
N VAL A 78 -9.45 -3.83 -16.29
CA VAL A 78 -9.98 -2.46 -16.37
C VAL A 78 -9.34 -1.60 -15.30
N GLU A 79 -8.90 -0.41 -15.69
CA GLU A 79 -8.31 0.55 -14.76
C GLU A 79 -9.33 1.19 -13.81
N SER A 80 -8.82 1.78 -12.72
CA SER A 80 -9.66 2.56 -11.81
C SER A 80 -10.34 3.70 -12.56
N PRO A 81 -11.67 3.90 -12.39
CA PRO A 81 -12.36 4.97 -13.09
C PRO A 81 -11.90 6.35 -12.60
N ASP A 82 -11.68 7.26 -13.54
CA ASP A 82 -11.43 8.67 -13.29
C ASP A 82 -12.60 9.50 -13.80
N ASN A 83 -13.55 9.78 -12.90
CA ASN A 83 -14.65 10.69 -13.17
C ASN A 83 -15.03 11.45 -11.90
N LYS A 84 -15.77 12.56 -12.06
CA LYS A 84 -16.17 13.43 -10.95
C LYS A 84 -16.87 12.68 -9.82
N TYR A 85 -17.81 11.79 -10.16
CA TYR A 85 -18.54 11.00 -9.17
C TYR A 85 -17.59 10.15 -8.32
N THR A 86 -16.67 9.43 -8.97
CA THR A 86 -15.67 8.60 -8.28
C THR A 86 -14.75 9.43 -7.41
N ARG A 87 -14.25 10.56 -7.91
CA ARG A 87 -13.39 11.48 -7.14
C ARG A 87 -14.10 12.02 -5.90
N ASP A 88 -15.35 12.46 -6.02
CA ASP A 88 -16.14 12.98 -4.90
C ASP A 88 -16.39 11.88 -3.85
N SER A 89 -16.78 10.68 -4.28
CA SER A 89 -16.94 9.53 -3.39
C SER A 89 -15.65 9.14 -2.67
N LEU A 90 -14.50 9.14 -3.36
CA LEU A 90 -13.21 8.84 -2.75
C LEU A 90 -12.86 9.83 -1.62
N ILE A 91 -13.16 11.11 -1.80
CA ILE A 91 -12.95 12.12 -0.75
C ILE A 91 -13.84 11.84 0.47
N GLU A 92 -15.11 11.49 0.26
CA GLU A 92 -16.00 11.15 1.37
C GLU A 92 -15.56 9.86 2.10
N LEU A 93 -15.12 8.85 1.35
CA LEU A 93 -14.59 7.61 1.93
C LEU A 93 -13.32 7.89 2.74
N LEU A 94 -12.39 8.68 2.20
CA LEU A 94 -11.14 9.04 2.88
C LEU A 94 -11.36 9.81 4.18
N ARG A 95 -12.41 10.64 4.26
CA ARG A 95 -12.82 11.31 5.51
C ARG A 95 -13.36 10.34 6.56
N LYS A 96 -14.00 9.24 6.13
CA LYS A 96 -14.60 8.22 6.99
C LYS A 96 -13.61 7.18 7.52
N ILE A 97 -12.38 7.13 6.98
CA ILE A 97 -11.35 6.24 7.52
C ILE A 97 -11.08 6.61 8.98
N GLU A 98 -11.31 5.68 9.90
CA GLU A 98 -11.10 5.88 11.34
C GLU A 98 -9.75 5.31 11.79
N GLU A 99 -9.23 5.74 12.93
CA GLU A 99 -7.99 5.18 13.48
C GLU A 99 -8.15 3.70 13.85
N ILE A 100 -9.29 3.34 14.45
CA ILE A 100 -9.64 1.95 14.75
C ILE A 100 -10.13 1.28 13.45
N PRO A 101 -9.39 0.31 12.89
CA PRO A 101 -9.84 -0.37 11.67
C PRO A 101 -11.03 -1.29 11.95
N ILE A 102 -11.85 -1.49 10.93
CA ILE A 102 -12.83 -2.58 10.92
C ILE A 102 -12.13 -3.92 10.64
N ASN A 103 -12.73 -5.01 11.10
CA ASN A 103 -12.23 -6.35 10.78
C ASN A 103 -12.66 -6.71 9.35
N GLU A 104 -11.69 -6.81 8.45
CA GLU A 104 -11.88 -7.13 7.03
C GLU A 104 -11.22 -8.48 6.70
N TYR A 105 -11.68 -9.12 5.63
CA TYR A 105 -11.09 -10.36 5.13
C TYR A 105 -9.61 -10.14 4.75
N PRO A 106 -8.69 -11.08 5.06
CA PRO A 106 -7.24 -10.83 5.09
C PRO A 106 -6.56 -10.81 3.72
N ILE A 107 -7.25 -11.20 2.65
CA ILE A 107 -6.59 -11.43 1.36
C ILE A 107 -6.44 -10.10 0.61
N GLY A 108 -5.19 -9.77 0.27
CA GLY A 108 -4.89 -8.59 -0.53
C GLY A 108 -4.93 -7.28 0.26
N ARG A 109 -5.14 -6.19 -0.47
CA ARG A 109 -5.20 -4.83 0.08
C ARG A 109 -6.58 -4.58 0.69
N GLY A 110 -6.64 -3.95 1.87
CA GLY A 110 -7.89 -3.52 2.49
C GLY A 110 -8.55 -2.37 1.73
N LEU A 111 -9.82 -2.13 2.03
CA LEU A 111 -10.60 -1.09 1.34
C LEU A 111 -10.01 0.31 1.55
N ASP A 112 -9.63 0.63 2.79
CA ASP A 112 -9.02 1.91 3.17
C ASP A 112 -7.73 2.20 2.39
N GLU A 113 -6.86 1.20 2.25
CA GLU A 113 -5.62 1.32 1.49
C GLU A 113 -5.87 1.53 -0.01
N GLU A 114 -6.90 0.91 -0.57
CA GLU A 114 -7.25 1.11 -1.98
C GLU A 114 -7.79 2.51 -2.23
N VAL A 115 -8.61 3.05 -1.32
CA VAL A 115 -9.06 4.45 -1.36
C VAL A 115 -7.85 5.41 -1.38
N ILE A 116 -6.89 5.22 -0.46
CA ILE A 116 -5.66 6.03 -0.40
C ILE A 116 -4.86 5.91 -1.71
N THR A 117 -4.69 4.69 -2.22
CA THR A 117 -3.92 4.48 -3.45
C THR A 117 -4.59 5.13 -4.65
N GLN A 118 -5.93 5.01 -4.77
CA GLN A 118 -6.67 5.58 -5.87
C GLN A 118 -6.65 7.11 -5.86
N VAL A 119 -6.82 7.78 -4.71
CA VAL A 119 -6.69 9.25 -4.66
C VAL A 119 -5.29 9.71 -5.07
N GLY A 120 -4.25 8.94 -4.73
CA GLY A 120 -2.89 9.18 -5.18
C GLY A 120 -2.71 8.99 -6.69
N LYS A 121 -3.31 7.94 -7.26
CA LYS A 121 -3.28 7.68 -8.71
C LYS A 121 -3.98 8.79 -9.49
N LEU A 122 -5.11 9.29 -8.98
CA LEU A 122 -5.92 10.35 -9.59
C LEU A 122 -5.39 11.77 -9.32
N GLU A 123 -4.32 11.92 -8.55
CA GLU A 123 -3.72 13.20 -8.16
C GLU A 123 -4.73 14.16 -7.48
N GLU A 124 -5.64 13.61 -6.69
CA GLU A 124 -6.75 14.35 -6.08
C GLU A 124 -6.30 15.17 -4.86
N LYS A 125 -5.93 16.44 -5.09
CA LYS A 125 -5.39 17.33 -4.04
C LYS A 125 -6.34 17.60 -2.87
N ARG A 126 -7.66 17.46 -3.05
CA ARG A 126 -8.63 17.59 -1.94
C ARG A 126 -8.40 16.55 -0.84
N ALA A 127 -7.67 15.47 -1.13
CA ALA A 127 -7.34 14.41 -0.18
C ALA A 127 -6.32 14.81 0.90
N ILE A 128 -5.51 15.86 0.67
CA ILE A 128 -4.36 16.24 1.52
C ILE A 128 -4.73 16.33 3.02
N PRO A 129 -5.80 17.03 3.44
CA PRO A 129 -6.14 17.12 4.86
C PRO A 129 -6.42 15.76 5.51
N SER A 130 -7.12 14.88 4.81
CA SER A 130 -7.42 13.54 5.31
C SER A 130 -6.18 12.65 5.34
N LEU A 131 -5.29 12.74 4.34
CA LEU A 131 -4.01 12.01 4.33
C LEU A 131 -3.10 12.43 5.49
N LYS A 132 -3.02 13.74 5.78
CA LYS A 132 -2.31 14.26 6.96
C LYS A 132 -2.87 13.64 8.24
N ARG A 133 -4.18 13.64 8.43
CA ARG A 133 -4.84 12.99 9.58
C ARG A 133 -4.49 11.50 9.68
N ILE A 134 -4.67 10.74 8.59
CA ILE A 134 -4.45 9.28 8.57
C ILE A 134 -2.99 8.92 8.83
N SER A 135 -2.04 9.70 8.32
CA SER A 135 -0.60 9.47 8.57
C SER A 135 -0.24 9.56 10.07
N ASN A 136 -1.08 10.22 10.88
CA ASN A 136 -0.89 10.38 12.32
C ASN A 136 -1.59 9.34 13.18
N PHE A 137 -2.29 8.35 12.60
CA PHE A 137 -2.84 7.23 13.36
C PHE A 137 -1.73 6.43 14.05
N ASP A 138 -2.03 5.85 15.21
CA ASP A 138 -1.20 4.83 15.84
C ASP A 138 -1.15 3.58 14.93
N PRO A 139 0.04 3.22 14.39
CA PRO A 139 0.21 2.07 13.51
C PRO A 139 -0.28 0.75 14.10
N PHE A 140 -0.21 0.61 15.42
CA PHE A 140 -0.56 -0.64 16.12
C PHE A 140 -2.05 -0.73 16.50
N THR A 141 -2.85 0.29 16.20
CA THR A 141 -4.30 0.24 16.46
C THR A 141 -4.95 -0.93 15.72
N GLN A 142 -5.75 -1.71 16.43
CA GLN A 142 -6.43 -2.92 15.94
C GLN A 142 -7.95 -2.81 16.04
N PRO A 143 -8.72 -3.65 15.32
CA PRO A 143 -10.17 -3.70 15.45
C PRO A 143 -10.61 -4.06 16.86
N LYS A 144 -11.80 -3.59 17.26
CA LYS A 144 -12.44 -4.02 18.50
C LYS A 144 -12.85 -5.50 18.39
N GLY A 145 -12.51 -6.31 19.39
CA GLY A 145 -12.90 -7.72 19.47
C GLY A 145 -11.88 -8.67 18.85
N LYS A 146 -12.34 -9.73 18.18
CA LYS A 146 -11.46 -10.72 17.57
C LYS A 146 -10.76 -10.11 16.35
N ASN A 147 -9.43 -10.22 16.31
CA ASN A 147 -8.59 -9.80 15.19
C ASN A 147 -7.87 -11.01 14.57
N PRO A 148 -8.60 -11.98 13.97
CA PRO A 148 -8.02 -13.23 13.46
C PRO A 148 -7.01 -12.99 12.33
N PHE A 149 -7.05 -11.81 11.72
CA PHE A 149 -6.26 -11.43 10.56
C PHE A 149 -5.14 -10.44 10.87
N LYS A 150 -4.91 -10.14 12.16
CA LYS A 150 -3.88 -9.20 12.62
C LYS A 150 -3.95 -7.84 11.92
N ARG A 151 -5.18 -7.38 11.62
CA ARG A 151 -5.41 -6.09 11.01
C ARG A 151 -4.90 -4.98 11.93
N ASN A 152 -4.14 -4.05 11.37
CA ASN A 152 -3.62 -2.86 12.03
C ASN A 152 -3.51 -1.69 11.03
N ARG A 153 -2.94 -0.55 11.45
CA ARG A 153 -2.80 0.67 10.63
C ARG A 153 -1.42 0.87 10.00
N ILE A 154 -0.50 -0.08 10.13
CA ILE A 154 0.88 0.05 9.62
C ILE A 154 0.90 0.38 8.12
N ILE A 155 0.23 -0.44 7.30
CA ILE A 155 0.18 -0.21 5.84
C ILE A 155 -0.63 1.04 5.50
N THR A 156 -1.73 1.30 6.21
CA THR A 156 -2.56 2.50 6.01
C THR A 156 -1.75 3.78 6.20
N VAL A 157 -0.98 3.87 7.30
CA VAL A 157 -0.12 5.02 7.63
C VAL A 157 0.99 5.18 6.58
N GLY A 158 1.64 4.08 6.19
CA GLY A 158 2.67 4.10 5.15
C GLY A 158 2.13 4.65 3.82
N LEU A 159 1.04 4.09 3.31
CA LEU A 159 0.43 4.56 2.07
C LEU A 159 -0.03 6.01 2.16
N ALA A 160 -0.55 6.44 3.31
CA ALA A 160 -0.99 7.82 3.52
C ALA A 160 0.18 8.81 3.39
N VAL A 161 1.34 8.53 4.00
CA VAL A 161 2.51 9.43 3.91
C VAL A 161 3.12 9.44 2.50
N GLU A 162 3.23 8.29 1.83
CA GLU A 162 3.72 8.25 0.44
C GLU A 162 2.78 9.04 -0.49
N THR A 163 1.48 8.85 -0.33
CA THR A 163 0.47 9.54 -1.15
C THR A 163 0.43 11.03 -0.86
N LEU A 164 0.57 11.42 0.41
CA LEU A 164 0.70 12.83 0.80
C LEU A 164 1.89 13.47 0.09
N ALA A 165 3.07 12.84 0.13
CA ALA A 165 4.26 13.33 -0.56
C ALA A 165 4.06 13.45 -2.07
N LYS A 166 3.36 12.49 -2.70
CA LYS A 166 3.00 12.59 -4.12
C LYS A 166 2.17 13.84 -4.43
N LEU A 167 1.20 14.18 -3.58
CA LEU A 167 0.24 15.27 -3.83
C LEU A 167 0.75 16.64 -3.41
N SER A 168 1.51 16.73 -2.31
CA SER A 168 1.96 17.98 -1.69
C SER A 168 3.47 18.20 -1.74
N LYS A 169 4.23 17.25 -2.30
CA LYS A 169 5.70 17.35 -2.49
C LYS A 169 6.42 17.65 -1.17
N ASP A 170 7.23 18.72 -1.15
CA ASP A 170 8.03 19.13 0.00
C ASP A 170 7.19 19.45 1.25
N GLU A 171 5.90 19.77 1.10
CA GLU A 171 5.02 20.00 2.27
C GLU A 171 4.77 18.74 3.12
N ALA A 172 5.11 17.55 2.62
CA ALA A 172 4.95 16.28 3.34
C ALA A 172 6.19 15.89 4.18
N ILE A 173 7.28 16.66 4.09
CA ILE A 173 8.54 16.35 4.77
C ILE A 173 8.40 16.23 6.28
N PRO A 174 7.64 17.09 6.99
CA PRO A 174 7.43 16.93 8.43
C PRO A 174 6.86 15.55 8.79
N GLU A 175 5.89 15.06 8.02
CA GLU A 175 5.29 13.73 8.19
C GLU A 175 6.27 12.61 7.86
N ILE A 176 7.06 12.74 6.78
CA ILE A 176 8.09 11.76 6.41
C ILE A 176 9.16 11.68 7.52
N LYS A 177 9.68 12.81 7.98
CA LYS A 177 10.74 12.88 9.01
C LYS A 177 10.34 12.18 10.30
N ARG A 178 9.08 12.31 10.71
CA ARG A 178 8.54 11.60 11.89
C ARG A 178 8.55 10.08 11.71
N LEU A 179 8.35 9.61 10.49
CA LEU A 179 8.12 8.19 10.20
C LEU A 179 9.36 7.46 9.68
N ILE A 180 10.34 8.16 9.10
CA ILE A 180 11.45 7.53 8.37
C ILE A 180 12.38 6.69 9.25
N ASN A 181 12.45 7.01 10.55
CA ASN A 181 13.26 6.27 11.53
C ASN A 181 12.41 5.56 12.60
N ILE A 182 11.09 5.40 12.36
CA ILE A 182 10.18 4.86 13.36
C ILE A 182 10.54 3.42 13.72
N GLY A 183 10.64 3.15 15.04
CA GLY A 183 10.97 1.83 15.57
C GLY A 183 12.44 1.42 15.50
N ILE A 184 13.30 2.15 14.78
CA ILE A 184 14.72 1.77 14.63
C ILE A 184 15.44 1.67 15.99
N GLN A 185 15.16 2.61 16.90
CA GLN A 185 15.83 2.64 18.21
C GLN A 185 15.52 1.44 19.11
N SER A 186 14.43 0.72 18.84
CA SER A 186 14.06 -0.49 19.57
C SER A 186 14.58 -1.78 18.93
N LEU A 187 15.25 -1.71 17.78
CA LEU A 187 15.75 -2.89 17.09
C LEU A 187 17.12 -3.32 17.64
N ASP A 188 17.29 -4.62 17.85
CA ASP A 188 18.63 -5.21 18.00
C ASP A 188 19.27 -5.33 16.62
N THR A 189 20.05 -4.32 16.24
CA THR A 189 20.72 -4.28 14.94
C THR A 189 21.77 -5.38 14.75
N ARG A 190 22.23 -6.03 15.84
CA ARG A 190 23.20 -7.13 15.77
C ARG A 190 22.53 -8.45 15.38
N ASN A 191 21.27 -8.62 15.77
CA ASN A 191 20.45 -9.81 15.48
C ASN A 191 19.20 -9.42 14.68
N TYR A 192 19.33 -8.47 13.77
CA TYR A 192 18.21 -7.95 13.01
C TYR A 192 17.56 -9.05 12.16
N ASP A 193 16.28 -9.32 12.44
CA ASP A 193 15.41 -10.16 11.60
C ASP A 193 14.36 -9.26 10.93
N PRO A 194 14.42 -9.07 9.59
CA PRO A 194 13.41 -8.31 8.86
C PRO A 194 11.97 -8.78 9.12
N LYS A 195 11.75 -10.05 9.50
CA LYS A 195 10.42 -10.59 9.79
C LYS A 195 9.84 -10.10 11.12
N GLN A 196 10.68 -9.60 12.03
CA GLN A 196 10.26 -9.07 13.33
C GLN A 196 10.10 -7.54 13.32
N ASP A 197 10.53 -6.88 12.24
CA ASP A 197 10.45 -5.43 12.09
C ASP A 197 9.09 -5.02 11.51
N GLU A 198 8.06 -5.03 12.36
CA GLU A 198 6.69 -4.71 11.94
C GLU A 198 6.54 -3.30 11.36
N LEU A 199 7.46 -2.37 11.68
CA LEU A 199 7.41 -0.96 11.27
C LEU A 199 8.20 -0.66 9.99
N ALA A 200 8.98 -1.61 9.46
CA ALA A 200 9.66 -1.47 8.18
C ALA A 200 8.75 -1.02 7.02
N PRO A 201 7.48 -1.50 6.89
CA PRO A 201 6.59 -1.02 5.83
C PRO A 201 6.31 0.49 5.87
N ILE A 202 6.22 1.09 7.07
CA ILE A 202 6.05 2.55 7.18
C ILE A 202 7.29 3.27 6.68
N ARG A 203 8.48 2.85 7.13
CA ARG A 203 9.75 3.45 6.71
C ARG A 203 9.98 3.29 5.21
N TYR A 204 9.59 2.15 4.65
CA TYR A 204 9.59 1.88 3.21
C TYR A 204 8.75 2.90 2.43
N HIS A 205 7.50 3.13 2.84
CA HIS A 205 6.63 4.09 2.17
C HIS A 205 7.08 5.55 2.39
N ALA A 206 7.56 5.89 3.58
CA ALA A 206 8.14 7.20 3.87
C ALA A 206 9.34 7.50 2.96
N THR A 207 10.24 6.53 2.82
CA THR A 207 11.39 6.58 1.91
C THR A 207 10.95 6.75 0.45
N ARG A 208 9.96 5.97 0.00
CA ARG A 208 9.40 6.11 -1.35
C ARG A 208 8.81 7.51 -1.58
N GLY A 209 8.16 8.09 -0.58
CA GLY A 209 7.61 9.45 -0.63
C GLY A 209 8.64 10.50 -1.00
N LEU A 210 9.90 10.36 -0.55
CA LEU A 210 10.98 11.31 -0.82
C LEU A 210 11.33 11.47 -2.31
N ARG A 211 10.88 10.56 -3.18
CA ARG A 211 11.03 10.72 -4.64
C ARG A 211 10.24 11.92 -5.19
N TYR A 212 9.18 12.33 -4.50
CA TYR A 212 8.30 13.42 -4.91
C TYR A 212 8.71 14.77 -4.29
N CYS A 213 9.57 14.75 -3.29
CA CYS A 213 10.18 15.93 -2.69
C CYS A 213 11.41 16.36 -3.51
N SER A 214 11.81 17.62 -3.43
CA SER A 214 12.92 18.21 -4.19
C SER A 214 13.92 19.00 -3.35
N ASN A 215 13.60 19.34 -2.10
CA ASN A 215 14.48 20.15 -1.27
C ASN A 215 15.68 19.36 -0.69
N ASP A 216 16.65 20.08 -0.13
CA ASP A 216 17.85 19.50 0.48
C ASP A 216 17.53 18.59 1.67
N GLU A 217 16.47 18.90 2.43
CA GLU A 217 16.04 18.02 3.53
C GLU A 217 15.63 16.63 3.02
N SER A 218 15.07 16.52 1.82
CA SER A 218 14.77 15.23 1.21
C SER A 218 16.03 14.40 0.90
N ILE A 219 17.15 15.07 0.57
CA ILE A 219 18.44 14.43 0.34
C ILE A 219 19.00 13.91 1.67
N GLU A 220 18.96 14.72 2.73
CA GLU A 220 19.42 14.31 4.06
C GLU A 220 18.62 13.11 4.61
N LEU A 221 17.29 13.14 4.47
CA LEU A 221 16.43 12.02 4.89
C LEU A 221 16.71 10.73 4.09
N LEU A 222 17.05 10.83 2.81
CA LEU A 222 17.48 9.67 2.02
C LEU A 222 18.83 9.12 2.49
N LYS A 223 19.77 9.97 2.90
CA LYS A 223 21.05 9.54 3.49
C LYS A 223 20.81 8.80 4.81
N GLU A 224 19.91 9.31 5.66
CA GLU A 224 19.50 8.61 6.89
C GLU A 224 18.92 7.22 6.56
N ALA A 225 18.00 7.15 5.61
CA ALA A 225 17.35 5.90 5.21
C ALA A 225 18.30 4.91 4.47
N MET A 226 19.46 5.34 3.98
CA MET A 226 20.52 4.42 3.53
C MET A 226 21.18 3.66 4.70
N GLY A 227 21.05 4.17 5.92
CA GLY A 227 21.47 3.51 7.15
C GLY A 227 20.45 2.51 7.71
N ASP A 228 19.24 2.41 7.17
CA ASP A 228 18.15 1.57 7.71
C ASP A 228 18.54 0.09 7.79
N PRO A 229 18.34 -0.63 8.90
CA PRO A 229 18.71 -2.05 8.98
C PRO A 229 18.03 -2.93 7.91
N HIS A 230 16.87 -2.53 7.40
CA HIS A 230 16.16 -3.23 6.33
C HIS A 230 16.79 -2.99 4.95
N GLN A 231 17.32 -4.05 4.34
CA GLN A 231 18.06 -3.97 3.07
C GLN A 231 17.27 -3.36 1.91
N GLU A 232 15.97 -3.64 1.82
CA GLU A 232 15.14 -3.04 0.76
C GLU A 232 15.03 -1.52 0.93
N ILE A 233 14.90 -1.02 2.16
CA ILE A 233 14.84 0.42 2.41
C ILE A 233 16.17 1.06 2.00
N LYS A 234 17.32 0.48 2.40
CA LYS A 234 18.63 0.95 1.93
C LYS A 234 18.71 1.03 0.40
N ALA A 235 18.29 -0.04 -0.28
CA ALA A 235 18.36 -0.12 -1.74
C ALA A 235 17.45 0.91 -2.43
N PHE A 236 16.23 1.10 -1.92
CA PHE A 236 15.31 2.11 -2.45
C PHE A 236 15.80 3.54 -2.18
N SER A 237 16.32 3.82 -0.98
CA SER A 237 16.91 5.11 -0.64
C SER A 237 18.06 5.45 -1.60
N LYS A 238 18.94 4.48 -1.86
CA LYS A 238 20.04 4.61 -2.81
C LYS A 238 19.53 4.91 -4.22
N ASP A 239 18.60 4.13 -4.77
CA ASP A 239 18.05 4.36 -6.12
C ASP A 239 17.41 5.75 -6.26
N ILE A 240 16.68 6.22 -5.25
CA ILE A 240 16.05 7.55 -5.27
C ILE A 240 17.13 8.64 -5.18
N LEU A 241 18.14 8.46 -4.33
CA LEU A 241 19.22 9.42 -4.15
C LEU A 241 20.10 9.53 -5.40
N GLU A 242 20.43 8.41 -6.05
CA GLU A 242 21.18 8.39 -7.31
C GLU A 242 20.49 9.21 -8.40
N LYS A 243 19.16 9.13 -8.48
CA LYS A 243 18.36 9.94 -9.42
C LYS A 243 18.36 11.42 -9.10
N LYS A 244 18.61 11.80 -7.84
CA LYS A 244 18.60 13.20 -7.37
C LYS A 244 19.96 13.86 -7.51
N ILE A 245 21.04 13.19 -7.10
CA ILE A 245 22.38 13.79 -6.97
C ILE A 245 23.47 13.07 -7.76
N GLY A 246 23.13 11.98 -8.46
CA GLY A 246 24.05 11.21 -9.30
C GLY A 246 24.82 10.12 -8.54
N LEU A 247 25.26 9.11 -9.30
CA LEU A 247 25.92 7.90 -8.78
C LEU A 247 27.23 8.18 -8.05
N GLU A 248 28.03 9.12 -8.55
CA GLU A 248 29.34 9.44 -7.96
C GLU A 248 29.21 9.98 -6.54
N GLU A 249 28.24 10.86 -6.29
CA GLU A 249 28.03 11.45 -4.97
C GLU A 249 27.45 10.43 -3.99
N VAL A 250 26.50 9.61 -4.44
CA VAL A 250 25.96 8.49 -3.64
C VAL A 250 27.04 7.49 -3.24
N SER A 251 27.99 7.21 -4.14
CA SER A 251 29.10 6.29 -3.85
C SER A 251 30.01 6.81 -2.73
N LYS A 252 30.23 8.13 -2.64
CA LYS A 252 30.97 8.75 -1.52
C LYS A 252 30.21 8.60 -0.21
N ILE A 253 28.92 8.91 -0.21
CA ILE A 253 28.03 8.77 0.96
C ILE A 253 28.04 7.32 1.45
N GLU A 254 27.95 6.34 0.55
CA GLU A 254 27.98 4.92 0.91
C GLU A 254 29.31 4.52 1.57
N GLN A 255 30.44 5.05 1.08
CA GLN A 255 31.76 4.84 1.70
C GLN A 255 31.83 5.45 3.10
N GLU A 256 31.27 6.65 3.30
CA GLU A 256 31.22 7.32 4.61
C GLU A 256 30.37 6.53 5.61
N ILE A 257 29.19 6.04 5.20
CA ILE A 257 28.33 5.20 6.03
C ILE A 257 29.09 3.92 6.43
N LYS A 258 29.72 3.22 5.48
CA LYS A 258 30.51 2.00 5.77
C LYS A 258 31.66 2.26 6.74
N LEU A 259 32.35 3.39 6.59
CA LEU A 259 33.43 3.79 7.49
C LEU A 259 32.89 4.03 8.92
N ASN A 260 31.74 4.68 9.07
CA ASN A 260 31.12 4.91 10.37
C ASN A 260 30.62 3.61 11.00
N ASP A 261 30.04 2.70 10.20
CA ASP A 261 29.62 1.38 10.67
C ASP A 261 30.82 0.55 11.13
N SER A 262 31.93 0.56 10.39
CA SER A 262 33.16 -0.18 10.76
C SER A 262 33.83 0.33 12.04
N LYS A 263 33.76 1.65 12.31
CA LYS A 263 34.23 2.23 13.57
C LYS A 263 33.34 1.83 14.77
N ASN A 264 32.09 1.49 14.50
CA ASN A 264 31.12 1.07 15.51
C ASN A 264 30.95 -0.46 15.60
N SER A 265 31.50 -1.22 14.65
CA SER A 265 31.35 -2.68 14.55
C SER A 265 32.68 -3.37 14.27
N ASP A 266 33.44 -3.62 15.34
CA ASP A 266 34.28 -4.82 15.35
C ASP A 266 33.34 -6.04 15.33
N HIS A 267 33.18 -6.62 14.14
CA HIS A 267 32.50 -7.88 13.78
C HIS A 267 31.00 -7.85 13.45
N LEU A 268 30.67 -7.81 12.14
CA LEU A 268 29.44 -8.42 11.62
C LEU A 268 29.69 -9.08 10.24
N LYS A 269 29.13 -10.28 10.06
CA LYS A 269 29.15 -11.08 8.81
C LYS A 269 27.85 -10.89 8.04
N ASP A 270 28.01 -10.86 6.72
CA ASP A 270 26.98 -10.65 5.70
C ASP A 270 26.07 -11.90 5.56
N ASN A 271 24.75 -11.70 5.71
CA ASN A 271 23.74 -12.74 5.46
C ASN A 271 22.83 -12.24 4.32
N GLY A 272 23.16 -12.67 3.10
CA GLY A 272 22.31 -12.45 1.93
C GLY A 272 20.99 -13.19 2.05
N ASN A 273 19.87 -12.48 1.85
CA ASN A 273 18.55 -13.10 1.79
C ASN A 273 17.81 -12.69 0.51
N LYS A 274 17.29 -13.69 -0.20
CA LYS A 274 16.64 -13.57 -1.51
C LYS A 274 15.12 -13.39 -1.34
N TRP A 275 14.66 -12.17 -1.11
CA TRP A 275 13.23 -11.81 -1.08
C TRP A 275 12.67 -11.32 -2.44
N TRP A 276 13.54 -11.19 -3.44
CA TRP A 276 13.29 -10.59 -4.76
C TRP A 276 12.17 -11.21 -5.61
N GLU A 277 11.65 -12.39 -5.25
CA GLU A 277 10.65 -13.11 -6.05
C GLU A 277 9.19 -12.78 -5.70
N PHE A 278 8.91 -12.20 -4.52
CA PHE A 278 7.51 -11.95 -4.11
C PHE A 278 6.91 -10.67 -4.75
N TRP A 279 7.72 -9.64 -4.99
CA TRP A 279 7.23 -8.34 -5.46
C TRP A 279 7.34 -8.09 -6.96
N LYS A 280 8.03 -8.96 -7.72
CA LYS A 280 8.06 -8.88 -9.19
C LYS A 280 6.74 -9.28 -9.86
N LYS A 281 5.86 -9.99 -9.15
CA LYS A 281 4.55 -10.45 -9.65
C LYS A 281 3.40 -9.43 -9.53
N ASN A 282 3.66 -8.20 -9.05
CA ASN A 282 2.63 -7.17 -8.86
C ASN A 282 2.98 -5.84 -9.56
N LYS A 283 3.62 -5.88 -10.74
CA LYS A 283 3.82 -4.73 -11.62
C LYS A 283 3.02 -4.87 -12.89
#